data_AF-A0A6N7PEU5-F1
#
_entry.id   AF-A0A6N7PEU5-F1
#
_cell.length_a   1.000
_cell.length_b   1.000
_cell.length_c   1.000
_cell.angle_alpha   90.00
_cell.angle_beta   90.00
_cell.angle_gamma   90.00
#
_symmetry.space_group_name_H-M   'P 1'
#
loop_
_entity.id
_entity.type
_entity.pdbx_description
1 polymer ?
#
loop_
_entity_poly.entity_id
_entity_poly.type
_entity_poly.pdbx_seq_one_letter_code
_entity_poly.pdbx_strand_id
1 'polypeptide(L)'
;MANVLDPEKRLRVLAALVEGNSERAVERMTGVNRETVGRLSLMFGEGAIRLHNRVARDLACSLVTVDEQWSFVKKKQARVTIDDSSDVGEAYTFVALDASSRFVIAWHVGKRDQASTDIFMNDVRARLVVMPAMTSDGFAPYISAIGASFGPSIDYAQTVKNYTKRGRREGGPDHRYEPPRDPFITKKVVYGAPNLDAASTAYVERNNATMRHHIGRMRRLCLAFSKKLANHRAAVALNYAWYNLGTIVKTLRVTPAMAAGVTDHVWSLEEFMAALLDETPCEAPTKRELRPRTPEGTARELPGGRGFLRVVDGGKGKANEAPKPPQPPRPPAPVRYATPHVDDHEAHWEQMDLLAWRARERQLSFFDDEPDDE
;
A
#
# COMPACT_ATOMS: atom_id res chain seq x y z
N MET A 1 37.08 -4.79 -20.18
CA MET A 1 35.71 -4.22 -20.25
C MET A 1 34.75 -5.21 -19.61
N ALA A 2 33.99 -4.79 -18.60
CA ALA A 2 32.91 -5.63 -18.09
C ALA A 2 31.88 -5.82 -19.20
N ASN A 3 31.41 -7.05 -19.41
CA ASN A 3 30.35 -7.34 -20.36
C ASN A 3 29.03 -6.80 -19.78
N VAL A 4 28.72 -5.54 -20.07
CA VAL A 4 27.51 -4.85 -19.60
C VAL A 4 26.38 -5.14 -20.58
N LEU A 5 25.28 -5.67 -20.05
CA LEU A 5 24.09 -5.97 -20.84
C LEU A 5 23.56 -4.70 -21.52
N ASP A 6 23.10 -4.83 -22.75
CA ASP A 6 22.45 -3.74 -23.49
C ASP A 6 21.34 -3.04 -22.65
N PRO A 7 21.26 -1.69 -22.63
CA PRO A 7 20.27 -0.97 -21.85
C PRO A 7 18.81 -1.36 -22.13
N GLU A 8 18.46 -1.65 -23.39
CA GLU A 8 17.10 -2.05 -23.77
C GLU A 8 16.74 -3.41 -23.16
N LYS A 9 17.70 -4.35 -23.13
CA LYS A 9 17.50 -5.63 -22.46
C LYS A 9 17.37 -5.47 -20.95
N ARG A 10 18.14 -4.57 -20.32
CA ARG A 10 18.00 -4.26 -18.89
C ARG A 10 16.61 -3.70 -18.57
N LEU A 11 16.09 -2.82 -19.44
CA LEU A 11 14.76 -2.24 -19.30
C LEU A 11 13.66 -3.31 -19.38
N ARG A 12 13.75 -4.24 -20.34
CA ARG A 12 12.81 -5.37 -20.44
C ARG A 12 12.86 -6.29 -19.21
N VAL A 13 14.04 -6.51 -18.65
CA VAL A 13 14.20 -7.25 -17.39
C VAL A 13 13.53 -6.50 -16.24
N LEU A 14 13.76 -5.19 -16.10
CA LEU A 14 13.13 -4.36 -15.08
C LEU A 14 11.60 -4.38 -15.18
N ALA A 15 11.06 -4.12 -16.38
CA ALA A 15 9.63 -4.11 -16.66
C ALA A 15 8.98 -5.44 -16.24
N ALA A 16 9.59 -6.57 -16.56
CA ALA A 16 9.05 -7.87 -16.16
C ALA A 16 9.12 -8.10 -14.64
N LEU A 17 10.18 -7.63 -13.97
CA LEU A 17 10.36 -7.79 -12.52
C LEU A 17 9.36 -6.97 -11.69
N VAL A 18 9.03 -5.74 -12.11
CA VAL A 18 8.05 -4.88 -11.42
C VAL A 18 6.59 -5.34 -11.64
N GLU A 19 6.38 -6.23 -12.60
CA GLU A 19 5.09 -6.91 -12.86
C GLU A 19 5.04 -8.32 -12.21
N GLY A 20 5.98 -8.63 -11.33
CA GLY A 20 5.94 -9.84 -10.51
C GLY A 20 6.30 -11.13 -11.23
N ASN A 21 6.98 -11.04 -12.37
CA ASN A 21 7.48 -12.23 -13.06
C ASN A 21 8.64 -12.88 -12.29
N SER A 22 8.68 -14.21 -12.31
CA SER A 22 9.81 -14.97 -11.74
C SER A 22 11.07 -14.80 -12.59
N GLU A 23 12.26 -14.89 -11.98
CA GLU A 23 13.54 -14.80 -12.71
C GLU A 23 13.64 -15.77 -13.91
N ARG A 24 13.03 -16.97 -13.78
CA ARG A 24 12.96 -17.95 -14.88
C ARG A 24 12.00 -17.52 -16.00
N ALA A 25 10.90 -16.86 -15.67
CA ALA A 25 10.00 -16.31 -16.67
C ALA A 25 10.69 -15.16 -17.41
N VAL A 26 11.35 -14.28 -16.67
CA VAL A 26 12.13 -13.16 -17.23
C VAL A 26 13.23 -13.67 -18.17
N GLU A 27 13.97 -14.72 -17.79
CA GLU A 27 14.97 -15.37 -18.66
C GLU A 27 14.37 -15.81 -19.99
N ARG A 28 13.22 -16.50 -19.97
CA ARG A 28 12.55 -16.97 -21.20
C ARG A 28 12.03 -15.81 -22.06
N MET A 29 11.45 -14.78 -21.45
CA MET A 29 10.87 -13.65 -22.17
C MET A 29 11.93 -12.74 -22.79
N THR A 30 13.09 -12.60 -22.14
CA THR A 30 14.12 -11.62 -22.54
C THR A 30 15.35 -12.25 -23.19
N GLY A 31 15.49 -13.58 -23.10
CA GLY A 31 16.70 -14.30 -23.52
C GLY A 31 17.92 -13.99 -22.65
N VAL A 32 17.75 -13.32 -21.51
CA VAL A 32 18.85 -13.00 -20.58
C VAL A 32 19.02 -14.14 -19.59
N ASN A 33 20.23 -14.67 -19.47
CA ASN A 33 20.53 -15.75 -18.53
C ASN A 33 20.06 -15.41 -17.09
N ARG A 34 19.43 -16.39 -16.42
CA ARG A 34 18.85 -16.23 -15.08
C ARG A 34 19.80 -15.65 -14.04
N GLU A 35 21.08 -16.00 -14.05
CA GLU A 35 22.05 -15.47 -13.08
C GLU A 35 22.27 -13.97 -13.28
N THR A 36 22.25 -13.52 -14.54
CA THR A 36 22.29 -12.08 -14.86
C THR A 36 21.01 -11.39 -14.44
N VAL A 37 19.84 -12.00 -14.63
CA VAL A 37 18.56 -11.48 -14.10
C VAL A 37 18.62 -11.35 -12.57
N GLY A 38 19.15 -12.36 -11.86
CA GLY A 38 19.29 -12.33 -10.41
C GLY A 38 20.22 -11.22 -9.91
N ARG A 39 21.34 -10.99 -10.60
CA ARG A 39 22.26 -9.86 -10.31
C ARG A 39 21.60 -8.50 -10.55
N LEU A 40 20.89 -8.35 -11.68
CA LEU A 40 20.14 -7.12 -11.99
C LEU A 40 19.04 -6.87 -10.96
N SER A 41 18.27 -7.90 -10.56
CA SER A 41 17.23 -7.77 -9.55
C SER A 41 17.78 -7.29 -8.20
N LEU A 42 18.96 -7.75 -7.80
CA LEU A 42 19.61 -7.29 -6.58
C LEU A 42 20.05 -5.83 -6.71
N MET A 43 20.74 -5.50 -7.81
CA MET A 43 21.23 -4.15 -8.11
C MET A 43 20.09 -3.12 -8.16
N PHE A 44 18.99 -3.44 -8.86
CA PHE A 44 17.80 -2.59 -8.92
C PHE A 44 17.15 -2.41 -7.56
N GLY A 45 17.06 -3.48 -6.74
CA GLY A 45 16.51 -3.37 -5.40
C GLY A 45 17.37 -2.53 -4.46
N GLU A 46 18.69 -2.63 -4.55
CA GLU A 46 19.61 -1.77 -3.79
C GLU A 46 19.50 -0.31 -4.24
N GLY A 47 19.43 -0.06 -5.55
CA GLY A 47 19.14 1.25 -6.12
C GLY A 47 17.82 1.82 -5.60
N ALA A 48 16.79 0.98 -5.49
CA ALA A 48 15.46 1.40 -5.04
C ALA A 48 15.46 1.82 -3.57
N ILE A 49 16.25 1.16 -2.72
CA ILE A 49 16.45 1.57 -1.32
C ILE A 49 17.10 2.96 -1.27
N ARG A 50 18.16 3.18 -2.05
CA ARG A 50 18.87 4.47 -2.09
C ARG A 50 17.98 5.59 -2.62
N LEU A 51 17.24 5.32 -3.70
CA LEU A 51 16.29 6.25 -4.30
C LEU A 51 15.21 6.63 -3.29
N HIS A 52 14.60 5.65 -2.62
CA HIS A 52 13.59 5.90 -1.58
C HIS A 52 14.16 6.68 -0.38
N ASN A 53 15.40 6.41 0.02
CA ASN A 53 16.07 7.20 1.05
C ASN A 53 16.29 8.65 0.63
N ARG A 54 16.51 8.93 -0.65
CA ARG A 54 16.64 10.31 -1.14
C ARG A 54 15.29 11.02 -1.20
N VAL A 55 14.27 10.39 -1.78
CA VAL A 55 12.99 11.07 -2.12
C VAL A 55 11.96 11.08 -0.99
N ALA A 56 11.90 10.03 -0.17
CA ALA A 56 10.92 9.94 0.91
C ALA A 56 11.45 10.58 2.20
N ARG A 57 11.56 11.91 2.18
CA ARG A 57 11.98 12.77 3.30
C ARG A 57 10.98 13.88 3.51
N ASP A 58 10.96 14.41 4.72
CA ASP A 58 10.19 15.61 5.05
C ASP A 58 8.70 15.51 4.69
N LEU A 59 8.14 14.31 4.85
CA LEU A 59 6.78 14.00 4.44
C LEU A 59 5.77 14.58 5.44
N ALA A 60 4.75 15.23 4.91
CA ALA A 60 3.61 15.78 5.67
C ALA A 60 2.44 14.78 5.80
N CYS A 61 2.71 13.48 5.63
CA CYS A 61 1.71 12.42 5.76
C CYS A 61 1.12 12.38 7.16
N SER A 62 -0.18 12.62 7.28
CA SER A 62 -0.85 12.91 8.55
C SER A 62 -1.79 11.79 9.00
N LEU A 63 -2.16 10.87 8.10
CA LEU A 63 -3.05 9.74 8.37
C LEU A 63 -2.34 8.43 8.01
N VAL A 64 -1.58 7.87 8.95
CA VAL A 64 -0.71 6.72 8.69
C VAL A 64 -1.40 5.42 9.10
N THR A 65 -1.36 4.43 8.22
CA THR A 65 -1.81 3.06 8.50
C THR A 65 -0.62 2.12 8.40
N VAL A 66 -0.47 1.21 9.36
CA VAL A 66 0.62 0.23 9.39
C VAL A 66 0.08 -1.19 9.49
N ASP A 67 0.75 -2.12 8.81
CA ASP A 67 0.41 -3.55 8.79
C ASP A 67 1.66 -4.36 8.42
N GLU A 68 1.60 -5.68 8.65
CA GLU A 68 2.64 -6.61 8.27
C GLU A 68 2.12 -7.75 7.41
N GLN A 69 2.85 -8.03 6.33
CA GLN A 69 2.52 -9.11 5.41
C GLN A 69 3.49 -10.29 5.57
N TRP A 70 2.94 -11.49 5.78
CA TRP A 70 3.71 -12.73 5.81
C TRP A 70 4.28 -13.13 4.45
N SER A 71 5.53 -13.56 4.46
CA SER A 71 6.19 -14.33 3.39
C SER A 71 7.24 -15.26 4.01
N PHE A 72 8.04 -15.95 3.19
CA PHE A 72 9.12 -16.80 3.68
C PHE A 72 10.32 -16.87 2.72
N VAL A 73 11.48 -17.23 3.29
CA VAL A 73 12.74 -17.45 2.57
C VAL A 73 13.15 -18.91 2.71
N LYS A 74 13.44 -19.54 1.56
CA LYS A 74 13.89 -20.93 1.36
C LYS A 74 12.88 -22.00 1.78
N LYS A 75 12.33 -21.93 2.99
CA LYS A 75 11.32 -22.85 3.53
C LYS A 75 10.47 -22.16 4.60
N LYS A 76 9.28 -22.69 4.85
CA LYS A 76 8.37 -22.18 5.89
C LYS A 76 8.94 -22.45 7.29
N GLN A 77 8.55 -21.65 8.27
CA GLN A 77 9.08 -21.71 9.65
C GLN A 77 9.07 -23.10 10.27
N ALA A 78 7.99 -23.86 10.08
CA ALA A 78 7.84 -25.20 10.63
C ALA A 78 8.89 -26.22 10.11
N ARG A 79 9.69 -25.87 9.09
CA ARG A 79 10.76 -26.70 8.53
C ARG A 79 12.16 -26.15 8.79
N VAL A 80 12.26 -25.05 9.54
CA VAL A 80 13.54 -24.47 9.95
C VAL A 80 14.16 -25.36 11.02
N THR A 81 15.44 -25.69 10.86
CA THR A 81 16.23 -26.47 11.81
C THR A 81 17.21 -25.56 12.54
N ILE A 82 17.82 -26.06 13.62
CA ILE A 82 18.80 -25.29 14.39
C ILE A 82 20.05 -24.90 13.58
N ASP A 83 20.36 -25.66 12.52
CA ASP A 83 21.50 -25.41 11.63
C ASP A 83 21.21 -24.35 10.56
N ASP A 84 19.95 -23.93 10.38
CA ASP A 84 19.63 -22.86 9.44
C ASP A 84 19.99 -21.50 10.02
N SER A 85 20.45 -20.58 9.17
CA SER A 85 20.65 -19.19 9.58
C SER A 85 19.31 -18.50 9.90
N SER A 86 19.39 -17.41 10.67
CA SER A 86 18.24 -16.56 11.01
C SER A 86 17.51 -15.98 9.77
N ASP A 87 18.17 -15.92 8.62
CA ASP A 87 17.60 -15.46 7.35
C ASP A 87 16.59 -16.43 6.72
N VAL A 88 16.56 -17.69 7.18
CA VAL A 88 15.65 -18.73 6.68
C VAL A 88 14.35 -18.72 7.49
N GLY A 89 13.24 -19.16 6.88
CA GLY A 89 11.95 -19.23 7.56
C GLY A 89 11.06 -18.04 7.22
N GLU A 90 10.26 -17.58 8.19
CA GLU A 90 9.37 -16.44 7.95
C GLU A 90 10.15 -15.15 7.70
N ALA A 91 9.60 -14.33 6.81
CA ALA A 91 10.04 -12.98 6.55
C ALA A 91 8.79 -12.10 6.40
N TYR A 92 8.53 -11.27 7.39
CA TYR A 92 7.41 -10.34 7.38
C TYR A 92 7.86 -9.01 6.80
N THR A 93 7.01 -8.45 5.95
CA THR A 93 7.18 -7.10 5.41
C THR A 93 6.24 -6.17 6.14
N PHE A 94 6.81 -5.34 7.00
CA PHE A 94 6.13 -4.22 7.67
C PHE A 94 6.05 -3.07 6.68
N VAL A 95 4.91 -2.39 6.63
CA VAL A 95 4.68 -1.28 5.70
C VAL A 95 3.90 -0.16 6.38
N ALA A 96 4.31 1.08 6.15
CA ALA A 96 3.60 2.28 6.56
C ALA A 96 3.07 2.99 5.32
N LEU A 97 1.76 3.22 5.29
CA LEU A 97 1.07 3.84 4.17
C LEU A 97 0.34 5.09 4.67
N ASP A 98 0.55 6.22 4.01
CA ASP A 98 -0.33 7.37 4.17
C ASP A 98 -1.67 7.08 3.52
N ALA A 99 -2.76 7.22 4.26
CA ALA A 99 -4.09 7.01 3.74
C ALA A 99 -4.35 8.04 2.63
N SER A 100 -4.20 9.33 2.86
CA SER A 100 -4.63 10.36 1.91
C SER A 100 -3.97 10.22 0.52
N SER A 101 -2.64 10.12 0.49
CA SER A 101 -1.85 10.03 -0.76
C SER A 101 -1.60 8.60 -1.24
N ARG A 102 -1.93 7.58 -0.44
CA ARG A 102 -1.53 6.17 -0.67
C ARG A 102 -0.03 5.98 -0.80
N PHE A 103 0.78 6.94 -0.35
CA PHE A 103 2.23 6.87 -0.41
C PHE A 103 2.75 5.88 0.62
N VAL A 104 3.61 4.96 0.19
CA VAL A 104 4.31 4.07 1.10
C VAL A 104 5.49 4.83 1.68
N ILE A 105 5.37 5.21 2.95
CA ILE A 105 6.34 6.02 3.69
C ILE A 105 7.62 5.23 3.92
N ALA A 106 7.48 4.00 4.43
CA ALA A 106 8.59 3.12 4.77
C ALA A 106 8.14 1.65 4.71
N TRP A 107 9.12 0.76 4.58
CA TRP A 107 8.95 -0.68 4.72
C TRP A 107 10.16 -1.31 5.40
N HIS A 108 9.93 -2.46 6.04
CA HIS A 108 11.01 -3.26 6.61
C HIS A 108 10.73 -4.74 6.43
N VAL A 109 11.73 -5.51 6.02
CA VAL A 109 11.66 -6.97 5.96
C VAL A 109 12.47 -7.57 7.12
N GLY A 110 11.77 -8.22 8.03
CA GLY A 110 12.34 -8.81 9.24
C GLY A 110 11.52 -9.99 9.76
N LYS A 111 11.75 -10.36 11.02
CA LYS A 111 10.91 -11.31 11.74
C LYS A 111 9.70 -10.58 12.33
N ARG A 112 8.64 -11.31 12.69
CA ARG A 112 7.48 -10.70 13.36
C ARG A 112 7.75 -10.57 14.86
N ASP A 113 8.60 -9.63 15.21
CA ASP A 113 9.09 -9.38 16.57
C ASP A 113 9.26 -7.89 16.88
N GLN A 114 9.61 -7.60 18.14
CA GLN A 114 9.83 -6.23 18.61
C GLN A 114 10.99 -5.55 17.87
N ALA A 115 12.12 -6.24 17.69
CA ALA A 115 13.30 -5.67 17.05
C ALA A 115 13.02 -5.16 15.63
N SER A 116 12.31 -5.95 14.83
CA SER A 116 11.94 -5.57 13.46
C SER A 116 10.93 -4.41 13.47
N THR A 117 10.00 -4.40 14.45
CA THR A 117 9.01 -3.32 14.60
C THR A 117 9.66 -2.00 15.00
N ASP A 118 10.68 -2.04 15.88
CA ASP A 118 11.42 -0.86 16.31
C ASP A 118 12.24 -0.26 15.15
N ILE A 119 12.92 -1.10 14.36
CA ILE A 119 13.65 -0.64 13.16
C ILE A 119 12.68 0.04 12.19
N PHE A 120 11.56 -0.63 11.90
CA PHE A 120 10.53 -0.12 11.01
C PHE A 120 9.98 1.23 11.48
N MET A 121 9.55 1.33 12.74
CA MET A 121 8.90 2.55 13.25
C MET A 121 9.89 3.71 13.39
N ASN A 122 11.16 3.44 13.67
CA ASN A 122 12.21 4.46 13.66
C ASN A 122 12.41 5.05 12.25
N ASP A 123 12.36 4.22 11.19
CA ASP A 123 12.45 4.72 9.80
C ASP A 123 11.20 5.54 9.43
N VAL A 124 9.99 5.09 9.79
CA VAL A 124 8.75 5.88 9.63
C VAL A 124 8.89 7.25 10.29
N ARG A 125 9.34 7.28 11.56
CA ARG A 125 9.53 8.52 12.32
C ARG A 125 10.56 9.45 11.68
N ALA A 126 11.62 8.91 11.10
CA ALA A 126 12.68 9.70 10.48
C ALA A 126 12.25 10.38 9.17
N ARG A 127 11.17 9.93 8.54
CA ARG A 127 10.69 10.46 7.26
C ARG A 127 9.59 11.53 7.40
N LEU A 128 8.96 11.64 8.57
CA LEU A 128 7.84 12.54 8.82
C LEU A 128 8.27 13.86 9.47
N VAL A 129 7.60 14.94 9.08
CA VAL A 129 7.74 16.30 9.69
C VAL A 129 6.43 16.83 10.29
N VAL A 130 5.37 16.01 10.25
CA VAL A 130 4.07 16.29 10.87
C VAL A 130 3.71 15.12 11.77
N MET A 131 3.20 15.40 12.97
CA MET A 131 2.72 14.38 13.89
C MET A 131 1.53 13.62 13.28
N PRO A 132 1.65 12.32 12.98
CA PRO A 132 0.57 11.58 12.33
C PRO A 132 -0.51 11.18 13.34
N ALA A 133 -1.72 10.92 12.86
CA ALA A 133 -2.59 9.91 13.49
C ALA A 133 -2.25 8.55 12.89
N MET A 134 -2.21 7.51 13.71
CA MET A 134 -1.82 6.17 13.29
C MET A 134 -2.90 5.13 13.58
N THR A 135 -3.06 4.18 12.67
CA THR A 135 -3.86 2.96 12.90
C THR A 135 -3.07 1.72 12.53
N SER A 136 -3.10 0.70 13.39
CA SER A 136 -2.54 -0.62 13.10
C SER A 136 -3.56 -1.73 13.37
N ASP A 137 -3.16 -2.97 13.10
CA ASP A 137 -3.84 -4.15 13.62
C ASP A 137 -3.54 -4.37 15.12
N GLY A 138 -3.98 -5.51 15.67
CA GLY A 138 -3.76 -5.89 17.07
C GLY A 138 -2.37 -6.43 17.41
N PHE A 139 -1.33 -6.17 16.62
CA PHE A 139 0.02 -6.66 16.91
C PHE A 139 0.68 -5.85 18.04
N ALA A 140 0.94 -6.53 19.17
CA ALA A 140 1.38 -5.87 20.42
C ALA A 140 2.66 -5.02 20.29
N PRO A 141 3.71 -5.42 19.53
CA PRO A 141 4.93 -4.63 19.36
C PRO A 141 4.75 -3.23 18.78
N TYR A 142 3.66 -2.95 18.06
CA TYR A 142 3.40 -1.59 17.60
C TYR A 142 3.19 -0.61 18.76
N ILE A 143 2.60 -1.05 19.87
CA ILE A 143 2.31 -0.20 21.03
C ILE A 143 3.60 0.40 21.63
N SER A 144 4.60 -0.44 21.84
CA SER A 144 5.92 -0.04 22.35
C SER A 144 6.70 0.77 21.31
N ALA A 145 6.77 0.30 20.07
CA ALA A 145 7.56 0.94 19.01
C ALA A 145 7.05 2.35 18.65
N ILE A 146 5.72 2.52 18.57
CA ILE A 146 5.08 3.82 18.32
C ILE A 146 5.28 4.75 19.51
N GLY A 147 5.07 4.26 20.73
CA GLY A 147 5.28 5.04 21.94
C GLY A 147 6.71 5.55 22.07
N ALA A 148 7.71 4.72 21.74
CA ALA A 148 9.12 5.11 21.74
C ALA A 148 9.48 6.11 20.63
N SER A 149 8.83 6.03 19.48
CA SER A 149 9.19 6.84 18.30
C SER A 149 8.48 8.20 18.27
N PHE A 150 7.23 8.28 18.72
CA PHE A 150 6.37 9.46 18.63
C PHE A 150 5.92 10.00 19.99
N GLY A 151 6.09 9.23 21.07
CA GLY A 151 5.58 9.58 22.39
C GLY A 151 4.08 9.28 22.55
N PRO A 152 3.55 9.34 23.78
CA PRO A 152 2.15 8.99 24.09
C PRO A 152 1.14 10.06 23.66
N SER A 153 1.58 11.18 23.10
CA SER A 153 0.73 12.25 22.58
C SER A 153 0.22 11.98 21.17
N ILE A 154 0.76 10.96 20.48
CA ILE A 154 0.27 10.53 19.17
C ILE A 154 -1.16 10.01 19.28
N ASP A 155 -2.00 10.37 18.31
CA ASP A 155 -3.31 9.74 18.14
C ASP A 155 -3.13 8.35 17.54
N TYR A 156 -3.26 7.30 18.36
CA TYR A 156 -3.05 5.93 17.92
C TYR A 156 -4.15 4.98 18.37
N ALA A 157 -4.73 4.29 17.39
CA ALA A 157 -5.74 3.25 17.60
C ALA A 157 -5.33 1.92 16.97
N GLN A 158 -5.72 0.82 17.61
CA GLN A 158 -5.66 -0.52 17.02
C GLN A 158 -7.04 -0.93 16.51
N THR A 159 -7.07 -1.48 15.31
CA THR A 159 -8.27 -2.07 14.68
C THR A 159 -8.12 -3.57 14.68
N VAL A 160 -8.76 -4.25 15.62
CA VAL A 160 -8.64 -5.70 15.82
C VAL A 160 -9.83 -6.39 15.16
N LYS A 161 -9.57 -7.26 14.19
CA LYS A 161 -10.59 -8.13 13.59
C LYS A 161 -10.84 -9.33 14.50
N ASN A 162 -12.05 -9.44 15.03
CA ASN A 162 -12.47 -10.56 15.88
C ASN A 162 -12.91 -11.73 14.99
N TYR A 163 -12.08 -12.77 14.93
CA TYR A 163 -12.46 -14.03 14.31
C TYR A 163 -12.98 -14.98 15.38
N THR A 164 -14.25 -15.37 15.30
CA THR A 164 -14.80 -16.42 16.17
C THR A 164 -14.34 -17.79 15.67
N LYS A 165 -13.83 -18.65 16.57
CA LYS A 165 -13.49 -20.04 16.24
C LYS A 165 -14.72 -20.98 16.28
N ARG A 166 -15.87 -20.51 16.77
CA ARG A 166 -17.12 -21.28 16.91
C ARG A 166 -17.91 -21.24 15.60
N GLY A 167 -17.58 -22.15 14.69
CA GLY A 167 -18.33 -22.39 13.45
C GLY A 167 -17.81 -23.56 12.62
N ARG A 168 -16.94 -24.41 13.16
CA ARG A 168 -16.32 -25.56 12.45
C ARG A 168 -16.94 -26.90 12.81
N ARG A 169 -18.26 -26.96 12.93
CA ARG A 169 -18.99 -28.22 12.88
C ARG A 169 -20.15 -28.01 11.91
N GLU A 170 -20.06 -28.71 10.77
CA GLU A 170 -21.06 -28.86 9.72
C GLU A 170 -21.18 -27.71 8.69
N GLY A 171 -20.69 -27.99 7.48
CA GLY A 171 -20.79 -27.17 6.27
C GLY A 171 -19.81 -27.68 5.22
N GLY A 172 -20.27 -28.00 4.01
CA GLY A 172 -19.56 -28.76 2.96
C GLY A 172 -18.21 -28.20 2.48
N PRO A 173 -17.58 -28.85 1.48
CA PRO A 173 -16.19 -28.59 1.08
C PRO A 173 -15.89 -27.19 0.52
N ASP A 174 -16.90 -26.32 0.36
CA ASP A 174 -16.82 -25.03 -0.34
C ASP A 174 -17.01 -23.78 0.55
N HIS A 175 -16.66 -23.85 1.84
CA HIS A 175 -16.73 -22.69 2.75
C HIS A 175 -15.37 -22.34 3.38
N ARG A 176 -14.35 -22.17 2.52
CA ARG A 176 -12.95 -21.95 2.95
C ARG A 176 -12.63 -20.51 3.40
N TYR A 177 -13.59 -19.58 3.38
CA TYR A 177 -13.35 -18.19 3.75
C TYR A 177 -14.54 -17.58 4.51
N GLU A 178 -14.42 -17.59 5.84
CA GLU A 178 -14.98 -16.63 6.82
C GLU A 178 -16.02 -17.17 7.83
N PRO A 179 -15.69 -17.19 9.14
CA PRO A 179 -16.65 -17.46 10.21
C PRO A 179 -17.56 -16.26 10.51
N PRO A 180 -18.72 -16.44 11.17
CA PRO A 180 -19.66 -15.38 11.51
C PRO A 180 -19.05 -14.33 12.45
N ARG A 181 -19.43 -13.06 12.21
CA ARG A 181 -18.70 -11.86 12.66
C ARG A 181 -19.63 -10.92 13.43
N ASP A 182 -19.68 -11.02 14.75
CA ASP A 182 -20.35 -10.00 15.57
C ASP A 182 -19.69 -9.78 16.95
N PRO A 183 -19.14 -8.58 17.25
CA PRO A 183 -18.75 -7.54 16.30
C PRO A 183 -17.47 -7.95 15.55
N PHE A 184 -17.43 -7.75 14.22
CA PHE A 184 -16.28 -8.14 13.38
C PHE A 184 -15.00 -7.38 13.73
N ILE A 185 -15.11 -6.11 14.11
CA ILE A 185 -13.98 -5.20 14.31
C ILE A 185 -14.15 -4.52 15.67
N THR A 186 -13.14 -4.65 16.52
CA THR A 186 -12.99 -3.85 17.74
C THR A 186 -11.92 -2.80 17.51
N LYS A 187 -12.27 -1.53 17.68
CA LYS A 187 -11.31 -0.42 17.65
C LYS A 187 -10.97 -0.01 19.08
N LYS A 188 -9.69 0.11 19.40
CA LYS A 188 -9.21 0.46 20.74
C LYS A 188 -8.24 1.64 20.67
N VAL A 189 -8.49 2.66 21.47
CA VAL A 189 -7.53 3.75 21.70
C VAL A 189 -6.34 3.22 22.51
N VAL A 190 -5.13 3.51 22.05
CA VAL A 190 -3.89 3.17 22.78
C VAL A 190 -3.21 4.43 23.31
N TYR A 191 -3.02 5.43 22.46
CA TYR A 191 -2.45 6.73 22.82
C TYR A 191 -3.30 7.88 22.26
N GLY A 192 -3.19 9.06 22.87
CA GLY A 192 -3.88 10.26 22.43
C GLY A 192 -5.41 10.15 22.44
N ALA A 193 -6.06 10.83 21.50
CA ALA A 193 -7.50 10.76 21.31
C ALA A 193 -7.83 10.62 19.80
N PRO A 194 -7.49 9.47 19.19
CA PRO A 194 -7.71 9.22 17.77
C PRO A 194 -9.20 9.22 17.44
N ASN A 195 -9.55 9.65 16.23
CA ASN A 195 -10.89 9.48 15.69
C ASN A 195 -11.12 8.01 15.32
N LEU A 196 -11.88 7.29 16.15
CA LEU A 196 -12.15 5.87 15.93
C LEU A 196 -13.00 5.61 14.69
N ASP A 197 -13.86 6.53 14.27
CA ASP A 197 -14.67 6.34 13.06
C ASP A 197 -13.80 6.31 11.81
N ALA A 198 -12.79 7.19 11.76
CA ALA A 198 -11.81 7.25 10.69
C ALA A 198 -10.71 6.16 10.78
N ALA A 199 -10.47 5.58 11.95
CA ALA A 199 -9.44 4.54 12.13
C ALA A 199 -9.77 3.28 11.31
N SER A 200 -8.92 2.95 10.34
CA SER A 200 -9.09 1.79 9.47
C SER A 200 -7.75 1.31 8.90
N THR A 201 -7.60 -0.01 8.75
CA THR A 201 -6.45 -0.65 8.08
C THR A 201 -6.73 -0.96 6.60
N ALA A 202 -7.91 -0.61 6.07
CA ALA A 202 -8.35 -1.06 4.75
C ALA A 202 -7.40 -0.66 3.61
N TYR A 203 -6.78 0.51 3.69
CA TYR A 203 -5.89 1.00 2.64
C TYR A 203 -4.54 0.27 2.60
N VAL A 204 -3.93 0.04 3.75
CA VAL A 204 -2.70 -0.77 3.83
C VAL A 204 -2.99 -2.24 3.49
N GLU A 205 -4.15 -2.77 3.88
CA GLU A 205 -4.57 -4.12 3.47
C GLU A 205 -4.77 -4.25 1.96
N ARG A 206 -5.36 -3.23 1.32
CA ARG A 206 -5.47 -3.16 -0.14
C ARG A 206 -4.10 -3.07 -0.81
N ASN A 207 -3.22 -2.22 -0.30
CA ASN A 207 -1.85 -2.11 -0.81
C ASN A 207 -1.12 -3.45 -0.68
N ASN A 208 -1.26 -4.12 0.46
CA ASN A 208 -0.76 -5.47 0.69
C ASN A 208 -1.27 -6.47 -0.36
N ALA A 209 -2.54 -6.39 -0.78
CA ALA A 209 -3.05 -7.21 -1.89
C ALA A 209 -2.38 -6.85 -3.23
N THR A 210 -2.28 -5.56 -3.57
CA THR A 210 -1.58 -5.08 -4.77
C THR A 210 -0.13 -5.54 -4.81
N MET A 211 0.60 -5.40 -3.71
CA MET A 211 2.00 -5.81 -3.60
C MET A 211 2.19 -7.32 -3.77
N ARG A 212 1.22 -8.18 -3.42
CA ARG A 212 1.30 -9.62 -3.76
C ARG A 212 1.24 -9.88 -5.26
N HIS A 213 0.58 -9.02 -6.04
CA HIS A 213 0.58 -9.15 -7.50
C HIS A 213 1.93 -8.73 -8.09
N HIS A 214 2.44 -7.56 -7.70
CA HIS A 214 3.72 -7.01 -8.16
C HIS A 214 4.94 -7.78 -7.63
N ILE A 215 4.87 -8.31 -6.42
CA ILE A 215 5.95 -9.08 -5.79
C ILE A 215 5.58 -10.56 -5.86
N GLY A 216 5.83 -11.19 -7.01
CA GLY A 216 5.43 -12.58 -7.27
C GLY A 216 5.86 -13.60 -6.19
N ARG A 217 6.99 -13.34 -5.51
CA ARG A 217 7.52 -14.13 -4.38
C ARG A 217 6.75 -14.00 -3.06
N MET A 218 5.70 -13.16 -3.00
CA MET A 218 4.78 -13.02 -1.87
C MET A 218 3.38 -13.59 -2.16
N ARG A 219 3.14 -14.11 -3.38
CA ARG A 219 1.87 -14.75 -3.73
C ARG A 219 1.64 -15.97 -2.84
N ARG A 220 0.42 -16.09 -2.31
CA ARG A 220 0.05 -17.22 -1.44
C ARG A 220 -0.23 -18.46 -2.28
N LEU A 221 0.00 -19.63 -1.69
CA LEU A 221 -0.33 -20.94 -2.28
C LEU A 221 0.29 -21.19 -3.67
N CYS A 222 1.50 -20.65 -3.90
CA CYS A 222 2.25 -20.88 -5.11
C CYS A 222 3.71 -21.27 -4.79
N LEU A 223 4.45 -21.72 -5.81
CA LEU A 223 5.86 -22.12 -5.70
C LEU A 223 6.84 -20.93 -5.87
N ALA A 224 6.36 -19.69 -5.77
CA ALA A 224 7.21 -18.51 -5.85
C ALA A 224 7.68 -18.09 -4.44
N PHE A 225 8.98 -18.23 -4.17
CA PHE A 225 9.61 -17.81 -2.92
C PHE A 225 11.06 -17.39 -3.15
N SER A 226 11.64 -16.67 -2.20
CA SER A 226 13.05 -16.25 -2.27
C SER A 226 13.97 -17.29 -1.68
N LYS A 227 15.14 -17.51 -2.29
CA LYS A 227 16.16 -18.43 -1.75
C LYS A 227 17.08 -17.76 -0.73
N LYS A 228 17.25 -16.43 -0.83
CA LYS A 228 18.09 -15.60 0.03
C LYS A 228 17.29 -14.39 0.51
N LEU A 229 17.52 -13.95 1.74
CA LEU A 229 16.83 -12.79 2.32
C LEU A 229 17.19 -11.49 1.60
N ALA A 230 18.45 -11.30 1.19
CA ALA A 230 18.88 -10.13 0.43
C ALA A 230 18.07 -9.96 -0.88
N ASN A 231 17.91 -11.03 -1.66
CA ASN A 231 17.08 -11.00 -2.86
C ASN A 231 15.60 -10.72 -2.55
N HIS A 232 15.09 -11.20 -1.40
CA HIS A 232 13.72 -10.89 -0.96
C HIS A 232 13.56 -9.39 -0.69
N ARG A 233 14.46 -8.82 0.12
CA ARG A 233 14.51 -7.38 0.44
C ARG A 233 14.63 -6.52 -0.82
N ALA A 234 15.50 -6.90 -1.75
CA ALA A 234 15.70 -6.19 -3.01
C ALA A 234 14.41 -6.13 -3.85
N ALA A 235 13.70 -7.25 -3.97
CA ALA A 235 12.43 -7.28 -4.71
C ALA A 235 11.32 -6.50 -4.02
N VAL A 236 11.27 -6.48 -2.69
CA VAL A 236 10.35 -5.65 -1.93
C VAL A 236 10.62 -4.17 -2.18
N ALA A 237 11.87 -3.75 -2.05
CA ALA A 237 12.26 -2.37 -2.25
C ALA A 237 11.98 -1.88 -3.67
N LEU A 238 12.33 -2.70 -4.68
CA LEU A 238 12.09 -2.38 -6.08
C LEU A 238 10.60 -2.10 -6.35
N ASN A 239 9.72 -2.95 -5.85
CA ASN A 239 8.29 -2.86 -6.13
C ASN A 239 7.62 -1.74 -5.33
N TYR A 240 8.02 -1.46 -4.10
CA TYR A 240 7.48 -0.32 -3.35
C TYR A 240 7.93 1.03 -3.93
N ALA A 241 9.19 1.13 -4.37
CA ALA A 241 9.67 2.33 -5.05
C ALA A 241 8.92 2.55 -6.38
N TRP A 242 8.75 1.51 -7.19
CA TRP A 242 7.96 1.59 -8.42
C TRP A 242 6.49 1.93 -8.15
N TYR A 243 5.88 1.33 -7.12
CA TYR A 243 4.50 1.65 -6.72
C TYR A 243 4.33 3.13 -6.39
N ASN A 244 5.27 3.73 -5.66
CA ASN A 244 5.19 5.14 -5.31
C ASN A 244 5.34 6.06 -6.54
N LEU A 245 6.28 5.76 -7.44
CA LEU A 245 6.73 6.68 -8.50
C LEU A 245 6.04 6.45 -9.86
N GLY A 246 5.77 5.21 -10.23
CA GLY A 246 5.31 4.82 -11.57
C GLY A 246 3.89 4.23 -11.62
N THR A 247 3.34 3.76 -10.51
CA THR A 247 2.00 3.13 -10.50
C THR A 247 0.89 4.15 -10.25
N ILE A 248 -0.02 4.29 -11.22
CA ILE A 248 -1.23 5.09 -11.05
C ILE A 248 -2.26 4.34 -10.20
N VAL A 249 -2.61 4.90 -9.04
CA VAL A 249 -3.67 4.35 -8.21
C VAL A 249 -5.02 4.78 -8.80
N LYS A 250 -5.83 3.84 -9.27
CA LYS A 250 -7.12 4.10 -9.95
C LYS A 250 -8.05 5.08 -9.20
N THR A 251 -8.09 5.01 -7.88
CA THR A 251 -8.93 5.90 -7.05
C THR A 251 -8.35 7.30 -6.88
N LEU A 252 -7.03 7.47 -6.97
CA LEU A 252 -6.36 8.78 -6.94
C LEU A 252 -6.23 9.40 -8.32
N ARG A 253 -6.19 8.58 -9.38
CA ARG A 253 -5.90 8.96 -10.78
C ARG A 253 -4.51 9.55 -11.01
N VAL A 254 -3.66 9.54 -9.98
CA VAL A 254 -2.24 9.95 -10.01
C VAL A 254 -1.40 8.90 -9.27
N THR A 255 -0.07 9.05 -9.31
CA THR A 255 0.82 8.20 -8.51
C THR A 255 0.80 8.64 -7.04
N PRO A 256 1.12 7.73 -6.10
CA PRO A 256 1.22 8.10 -4.69
C PRO A 256 2.25 9.21 -4.42
N ALA A 257 3.38 9.21 -5.13
CA ALA A 257 4.41 10.24 -4.98
C ALA A 257 3.91 11.62 -5.43
N MET A 258 3.11 11.69 -6.50
CA MET A 258 2.46 12.94 -6.93
C MET A 258 1.47 13.43 -5.88
N ALA A 259 0.61 12.54 -5.36
CA ALA A 259 -0.37 12.90 -4.33
C ALA A 259 0.30 13.36 -3.01
N ALA A 260 1.50 12.85 -2.71
CA ALA A 260 2.30 13.26 -1.56
C ALA A 260 3.17 14.51 -1.81
N GLY A 261 3.23 15.03 -3.05
CA GLY A 261 4.07 16.16 -3.44
C GLY A 261 5.56 15.85 -3.52
N VAL A 262 5.93 14.57 -3.64
CA VAL A 262 7.33 14.11 -3.78
C VAL A 262 7.84 14.32 -5.22
N THR A 263 6.93 14.27 -6.20
CA THR A 263 7.21 14.50 -7.62
C THR A 263 5.97 15.11 -8.28
N ASP A 264 6.12 15.66 -9.49
CA ASP A 264 5.06 16.31 -10.26
C ASP A 264 4.63 15.53 -11.51
N HIS A 265 5.24 14.38 -11.77
CA HIS A 265 4.97 13.55 -12.94
C HIS A 265 4.97 12.04 -12.62
N VAL A 266 4.44 11.26 -13.56
CA VAL A 266 4.53 9.80 -13.53
C VAL A 266 5.89 9.39 -14.08
N TRP A 267 6.66 8.63 -13.31
CA TRP A 267 7.97 8.17 -13.75
C TRP A 267 7.84 7.12 -14.85
N SER A 268 8.64 7.26 -15.91
CA SER A 268 8.79 6.21 -16.91
C SER A 268 9.66 5.05 -16.38
N LEU A 269 9.57 3.89 -17.02
CA LEU A 269 10.43 2.75 -16.67
C LEU A 269 11.90 3.06 -16.99
N GLU A 270 12.16 3.83 -18.05
CA GLU A 270 13.48 4.27 -18.48
C GLU A 270 14.12 5.22 -17.46
N GLU A 271 13.38 6.24 -17.03
CA GLU A 271 13.81 7.19 -16.00
C GLU A 271 14.05 6.46 -14.67
N PHE A 272 13.12 5.60 -14.27
CA PHE A 272 13.27 4.80 -13.07
C PHE A 272 14.51 3.92 -13.15
N MET A 273 14.74 3.20 -14.26
CA MET A 273 15.94 2.39 -14.44
C MET A 273 17.23 3.20 -14.32
N ALA A 274 17.28 4.38 -14.97
CA ALA A 274 18.44 5.26 -14.92
C ALA A 274 18.72 5.69 -13.47
N ALA A 275 17.69 6.16 -12.76
CA ALA A 275 17.82 6.52 -11.35
C ALA A 275 18.31 5.36 -10.48
N LEU A 276 17.76 4.14 -10.63
CA LEU A 276 18.20 2.98 -9.86
C LEU A 276 19.68 2.63 -10.05
N LEU A 277 20.20 2.82 -11.26
CA LEU A 277 21.58 2.50 -11.62
C LEU A 277 22.57 3.60 -11.20
N ASP A 278 22.14 4.87 -11.28
CA ASP A 278 23.00 6.03 -11.01
C ASP A 278 22.97 6.49 -9.55
N GLU A 279 21.92 6.13 -8.79
CA GLU A 279 21.78 6.55 -7.40
C GLU A 279 22.94 6.02 -6.54
N THR A 280 23.68 6.95 -5.94
CA THR A 280 24.81 6.65 -5.05
C THR A 280 24.32 6.40 -3.62
N PRO A 281 25.09 5.68 -2.77
CA PRO A 281 24.76 5.52 -1.35
C PRO A 281 24.53 6.88 -0.68
N CYS A 282 23.29 7.16 -0.33
CA CYS A 282 22.90 8.34 0.43
C CYS A 282 22.70 7.98 1.91
N GLU A 283 22.89 8.97 2.79
CA GLU A 283 22.61 8.79 4.22
C GLU A 283 21.15 8.41 4.45
N ALA A 284 20.85 7.66 5.50
CA ALA A 284 19.45 7.39 5.86
C ALA A 284 18.72 8.69 6.25
N PRO A 285 17.38 8.75 6.13
CA PRO A 285 16.60 9.85 6.72
C PRO A 285 16.87 9.97 8.23
N THR A 286 16.90 11.20 8.72
CA THR A 286 17.16 11.51 10.13
C THR A 286 15.92 12.15 10.77
N LYS A 287 15.72 11.88 12.06
CA LYS A 287 14.56 12.40 12.80
C LYS A 287 14.61 13.93 12.86
N ARG A 288 13.58 14.57 12.33
CA ARG A 288 13.35 16.02 12.46
C ARG A 288 12.24 16.32 13.47
N GLU A 289 12.15 17.57 13.91
CA GLU A 289 11.06 18.01 14.76
C GLU A 289 9.71 17.83 14.05
N LEU A 290 8.73 17.29 14.77
CA LEU A 290 7.38 17.08 14.23
C LEU A 290 6.53 18.31 14.54
N ARG A 291 5.98 18.91 13.49
CA ARG A 291 4.95 19.94 13.64
C ARG A 291 3.63 19.29 14.09
N PRO A 292 2.83 19.96 14.92
CA PRO A 292 1.48 19.51 15.23
C PRO A 292 0.66 19.35 13.96
N ARG A 293 -0.11 18.27 13.87
CA ARG A 293 -1.12 18.11 12.82
C ARG A 293 -2.29 19.06 13.07
N THR A 294 -2.77 19.68 12.00
CA THR A 294 -4.04 20.41 12.02
C THR A 294 -5.19 19.43 12.27
N PRO A 295 -5.98 19.58 13.35
CA PRO A 295 -7.09 18.68 13.62
C PRO A 295 -8.17 18.74 12.55
N GLU A 296 -8.76 17.59 12.23
CA GLU A 296 -10.01 17.52 11.47
C GLU A 296 -11.16 17.82 12.43
N GLY A 297 -11.69 19.05 12.42
CA GLY A 297 -12.86 19.45 13.23
C GLY A 297 -12.67 20.75 14.02
N THR A 298 -13.57 21.00 14.97
CA THR A 298 -13.55 22.21 15.80
C THR A 298 -12.32 22.25 16.69
N ALA A 299 -11.40 23.16 16.37
CA ALA A 299 -10.18 23.36 17.13
C ALA A 299 -9.81 24.84 17.25
N ARG A 300 -9.13 25.18 18.33
CA ARG A 300 -8.53 26.49 18.58
C ARG A 300 -7.02 26.35 18.60
N GLU A 301 -6.32 27.15 17.82
CA GLU A 301 -4.86 27.21 17.86
C GLU A 301 -4.39 27.78 19.20
N LEU A 302 -3.36 27.15 19.78
CA LEU A 302 -2.73 27.61 21.01
C LEU A 302 -1.75 28.75 20.71
N PRO A 303 -1.63 29.75 21.61
CA PRO A 303 -0.67 30.83 21.43
C PRO A 303 0.76 30.31 21.19
N GLY A 304 1.49 30.98 20.29
CA GLY A 304 2.87 30.65 19.96
C GLY A 304 3.05 29.39 19.11
N GLY A 305 2.04 28.97 18.35
CA GLY A 305 2.14 27.83 17.42
C GLY A 305 2.33 26.48 18.09
N ARG A 306 1.98 26.36 19.38
CA ARG A 306 2.20 25.16 20.21
C ARG A 306 1.20 24.03 19.94
N GLY A 307 0.48 24.09 18.83
CA GLY A 307 -0.53 23.11 18.42
C GLY A 307 -1.96 23.58 18.65
N PHE A 308 -2.88 22.64 18.80
CA PHE A 308 -4.32 22.90 18.76
C PHE A 308 -5.04 22.28 19.95
N LEU A 309 -5.96 23.04 20.54
CA LEU A 309 -6.99 22.53 21.44
C LEU A 309 -8.19 22.09 20.60
N ARG A 310 -8.42 20.79 20.46
CA ARG A 310 -9.60 20.26 19.74
C ARG A 310 -10.72 19.88 20.72
N VAL A 311 -11.95 19.99 20.26
CA VAL A 311 -13.10 19.39 20.95
C VAL A 311 -13.09 17.88 20.70
N VAL A 312 -13.27 17.11 21.76
CA VAL A 312 -13.44 15.65 21.69
C VAL A 312 -14.79 15.32 22.29
N ASP A 313 -15.64 14.65 21.51
CA ASP A 313 -16.96 14.22 21.98
C ASP A 313 -16.80 13.06 22.97
N GLY A 314 -16.61 13.40 24.24
CA GLY A 314 -16.36 12.42 25.30
C GLY A 314 -16.69 12.86 26.72
N GLY A 315 -17.02 14.14 26.94
CA GLY A 315 -17.50 14.62 28.23
C GLY A 315 -19.03 14.58 28.27
N LYS A 316 -19.62 13.80 29.19
CA LYS A 316 -21.01 14.02 29.64
C LYS A 316 -21.13 15.33 30.45
N GLY A 317 -20.59 16.43 29.93
CA GLY A 317 -20.92 17.77 30.39
C GLY A 317 -22.12 18.24 29.59
N LYS A 318 -23.23 18.59 30.25
CA LYS A 318 -24.31 19.30 29.58
C LYS A 318 -23.70 20.52 28.90
N ALA A 319 -23.81 20.62 27.58
CA ALA A 319 -23.48 21.84 26.88
C ALA A 319 -24.34 22.96 27.48
N ASN A 320 -23.71 24.06 27.90
CA ASN A 320 -24.45 25.29 28.05
C ASN A 320 -24.99 25.64 26.67
N GLU A 321 -26.30 25.79 26.58
CA GLU A 321 -27.00 26.08 25.33
C GLU A 321 -26.42 27.38 24.75
N ALA A 322 -25.71 27.28 23.63
CA ALA A 322 -25.30 28.46 22.90
C ALA A 322 -26.57 29.18 22.40
N PRO A 323 -26.69 30.51 22.53
CA PRO A 323 -27.86 31.23 22.06
C PRO A 323 -28.03 31.02 20.55
N LYS A 324 -29.20 30.50 20.18
CA LYS A 324 -29.56 30.18 18.80
C LYS A 324 -29.55 31.46 17.95
N PRO A 325 -28.77 31.55 16.87
CA PRO A 325 -28.88 32.68 15.95
C PRO A 325 -30.28 32.67 15.29
N PRO A 326 -30.87 33.85 15.01
CA PRO A 326 -32.19 33.95 14.39
C PRO A 326 -32.20 33.24 13.04
N GLN A 327 -33.26 32.49 12.77
CA GLN A 327 -33.43 31.76 11.51
C GLN A 327 -33.49 32.75 10.33
N PRO A 328 -32.68 32.56 9.27
CA PRO A 328 -32.83 33.33 8.05
C PRO A 328 -34.17 33.00 7.37
N PRO A 329 -34.77 33.97 6.65
CA PRO A 329 -36.03 33.76 5.97
C PRO A 329 -35.93 32.64 4.91
N ARG A 330 -37.00 31.85 4.81
CA ARG A 330 -37.13 30.74 3.88
C ARG A 330 -36.91 31.21 2.43
N PRO A 331 -36.05 30.56 1.64
CA PRO A 331 -35.94 30.87 0.21
C PRO A 331 -37.25 30.49 -0.52
N PRO A 332 -37.63 31.23 -1.57
CA PRO A 332 -38.80 30.89 -2.37
C PRO A 332 -38.59 29.56 -3.12
N ALA A 333 -39.69 28.84 -3.33
CA ALA A 333 -39.70 27.55 -4.01
C ALA A 333 -39.14 27.66 -5.45
N PRO A 334 -38.39 26.65 -5.94
CA PRO A 334 -37.84 26.67 -7.28
C PRO A 334 -38.94 26.63 -8.34
N VAL A 335 -38.88 27.56 -9.29
CA VAL A 335 -39.68 27.55 -10.52
C VAL A 335 -39.09 26.48 -11.45
N ARG A 336 -39.89 25.48 -11.81
CA ARG A 336 -39.52 24.49 -12.84
C ARG A 336 -39.67 25.11 -14.22
N TYR A 337 -38.61 25.15 -15.00
CA TYR A 337 -38.68 25.41 -16.44
C TYR A 337 -38.88 24.09 -17.19
N ALA A 338 -39.67 24.10 -18.26
CA ALA A 338 -39.84 22.97 -19.15
C ALA A 338 -38.52 22.70 -19.91
N THR A 339 -38.11 21.44 -19.95
CA THR A 339 -36.96 20.96 -20.72
C THR A 339 -37.25 21.12 -22.22
N PRO A 340 -36.36 21.76 -23.02
CA PRO A 340 -36.45 21.64 -24.47
C PRO A 340 -36.04 20.23 -24.89
N HIS A 341 -36.85 19.61 -25.73
CA HIS A 341 -36.53 18.40 -26.47
C HIS A 341 -35.30 18.69 -27.34
N VAL A 342 -34.24 17.90 -27.20
CA VAL A 342 -33.14 17.89 -28.17
C VAL A 342 -33.49 16.79 -29.17
N ASP A 343 -33.59 17.15 -30.44
CA ASP A 343 -33.75 16.19 -31.53
C ASP A 343 -32.51 15.31 -31.63
N ASP A 344 -32.73 14.01 -31.79
CA ASP A 344 -31.67 13.00 -31.96
C ASP A 344 -30.85 13.31 -33.21
N HIS A 345 -29.60 13.74 -33.02
CA HIS A 345 -28.60 13.75 -34.06
C HIS A 345 -27.99 12.36 -34.17
N GLU A 346 -28.46 11.56 -35.12
CA GLU A 346 -27.77 10.36 -35.59
C GLU A 346 -26.40 10.76 -36.18
N ALA A 347 -25.33 10.53 -35.42
CA ALA A 347 -23.98 10.49 -35.95
C ALA A 347 -23.66 9.06 -36.35
N HIS A 348 -23.63 8.82 -37.67
CA HIS A 348 -23.20 7.57 -38.29
C HIS A 348 -21.82 7.14 -37.78
N TRP A 349 -21.78 6.02 -37.08
CA TRP A 349 -20.56 5.25 -36.85
C TRP A 349 -20.59 4.07 -37.83
N GLU A 350 -19.60 3.98 -38.72
CA GLU A 350 -19.44 2.78 -39.55
C GLU A 350 -19.00 1.62 -38.65
N GLN A 351 -19.89 0.66 -38.47
CA GLN A 351 -19.61 -0.62 -37.82
C GLN A 351 -18.58 -1.38 -38.68
N MET A 352 -17.40 -1.68 -38.12
CA MET A 352 -16.50 -2.64 -38.74
C MET A 352 -17.24 -3.97 -38.90
N ASP A 353 -17.26 -4.50 -40.13
CA ASP A 353 -17.91 -5.77 -40.46
C ASP A 353 -17.16 -6.93 -39.79
N LEU A 354 -17.56 -7.25 -38.56
CA LEU A 354 -17.07 -8.38 -37.77
C LEU A 354 -17.50 -9.74 -38.38
N LEU A 355 -18.34 -9.75 -39.43
CA LEU A 355 -18.77 -10.96 -40.13
C LEU A 355 -17.86 -11.31 -41.33
N ALA A 356 -16.88 -10.47 -41.66
CA ALA A 356 -15.85 -10.81 -42.65
C ALA A 356 -14.80 -11.82 -42.11
N TRP A 357 -14.86 -12.17 -40.82
CA TRP A 357 -13.99 -13.19 -40.22
C TRP A 357 -14.48 -14.60 -40.58
N ARG A 358 -13.70 -15.32 -41.39
CA ARG A 358 -13.91 -16.76 -41.62
C ARG A 358 -13.07 -17.58 -40.63
N ALA A 359 -13.72 -18.46 -39.88
CA ALA A 359 -13.07 -19.41 -39.00
C ALA A 359 -12.12 -20.32 -39.80
N ARG A 360 -10.86 -20.41 -39.39
CA ARG A 360 -10.01 -21.56 -39.74
C ARG A 360 -10.39 -22.74 -38.85
N GLU A 361 -10.28 -23.96 -39.40
CA GLU A 361 -10.68 -25.21 -38.75
C GLU A 361 -10.22 -25.32 -37.28
N ARG A 362 -11.15 -25.83 -36.48
CA ARG A 362 -11.23 -25.73 -35.02
C ARG A 362 -9.95 -26.09 -34.28
N GLN A 363 -9.39 -25.10 -33.58
CA GLN A 363 -8.56 -25.31 -32.40
C GLN A 363 -9.31 -24.70 -31.20
N LEU A 364 -9.92 -25.56 -30.37
CA LEU A 364 -10.56 -25.28 -29.07
C LEU A 364 -11.37 -23.96 -29.00
N SER A 365 -12.68 -24.02 -29.25
CA SER A 365 -13.59 -22.91 -28.90
C SER A 365 -13.64 -22.74 -27.38
N PHE A 366 -13.56 -21.50 -26.91
CA PHE A 366 -13.55 -21.13 -25.49
C PHE A 366 -14.95 -21.09 -24.85
N PHE A 367 -15.97 -21.05 -25.69
CA PHE A 367 -17.38 -21.05 -25.32
C PHE A 367 -18.06 -22.08 -26.22
N ASP A 368 -18.80 -23.00 -25.62
CA ASP A 368 -19.74 -23.83 -26.34
C ASP A 368 -20.96 -22.95 -26.58
N ASP A 369 -21.14 -22.51 -27.82
CA ASP A 369 -22.38 -21.85 -28.25
C ASP A 369 -23.47 -22.94 -28.27
N GLU A 370 -24.15 -23.16 -27.16
CA GLU A 370 -25.49 -23.75 -27.22
C GLU A 370 -26.42 -22.66 -27.78
N PRO A 371 -27.10 -22.90 -28.91
CA PRO A 371 -28.16 -22.00 -29.33
C PRO A 371 -29.30 -22.08 -28.31
N ASP A 372 -29.68 -20.94 -27.75
CA ASP A 372 -30.94 -20.81 -27.01
C ASP A 372 -32.09 -21.18 -27.96
N ASP A 373 -32.65 -22.37 -27.78
CA ASP A 373 -33.91 -22.77 -28.40
C ASP A 373 -35.08 -22.17 -27.60
N GLU A 374 -35.82 -21.29 -28.28
CA GLU A 374 -37.19 -20.74 -28.06
C GLU A 374 -37.52 -19.85 -26.84
#